data_AF-A0A9E4CQB3-F1
#
_entry.id   AF-A0A9E4CQB3-F1
#
_cell.length_a   1.000
_cell.length_b   1.000
_cell.length_c   1.000
_cell.angle_alpha   90.00
_cell.angle_beta   90.00
_cell.angle_gamma   90.00
#
_symmetry.space_group_name_H-M   'P 1'
#
loop_
_entity.id
_entity.type
_entity.pdbx_description
1 polymer ?
#
loop_
_entity_poly.entity_id
_entity_poly.type
_entity_poly.pdbx_seq_one_letter_code
_entity_poly.pdbx_strand_id
1 'polypeptide(L)'
;MFEDPEFEQSRHDAGLQSQVLCLQQTPMGSFVIVYAEGESLQRAVETFAGSDRDVDRRWFDGIERFTGMRISGYDSLPRIEPVIDAEAFAHSHT
;
A
#
# COMPACT_ATOMS: atom_id res chain seq x y z
N MET A 1 15.38 -10.06 5.17
CA MET A 1 14.63 -9.15 4.29
C MET A 1 15.69 -8.44 3.47
N PHE A 2 15.68 -8.57 2.15
CA PHE A 2 16.62 -7.80 1.33
C PHE A 2 16.01 -6.41 1.19
N GLU A 3 16.57 -5.47 1.94
CA GLU A 3 16.21 -4.05 1.94
C GLU A 3 16.70 -3.46 0.60
N ASP A 4 15.78 -3.08 -0.28
CA ASP A 4 16.09 -2.30 -1.49
C ASP A 4 16.04 -0.83 -1.06
N PRO A 5 17.19 -0.13 -0.91
CA PRO A 5 17.19 1.23 -0.36
C PRO A 5 16.41 2.22 -1.23
N GLU A 6 16.32 1.98 -2.54
CA GLU A 6 15.51 2.81 -3.44
C GLU A 6 14.03 2.63 -3.15
N PHE A 7 13.61 1.40 -2.84
CA PHE A 7 12.24 1.09 -2.43
C PHE A 7 11.90 1.80 -1.12
N GLU A 8 12.74 1.68 -0.11
CA GLU A 8 12.53 2.28 1.20
C GLU A 8 12.45 3.81 1.12
N GLN A 9 13.39 4.43 0.41
CA GLN A 9 13.38 5.87 0.18
C GLN A 9 12.11 6.29 -0.57
N SER A 10 11.64 5.50 -1.55
CA SER A 10 10.39 5.79 -2.25
C SER A 10 9.19 5.78 -1.31
N ARG A 11 9.06 4.76 -0.45
CA ARG A 11 7.96 4.69 0.53
C ARG A 11 8.03 5.85 1.52
N HIS A 12 9.21 6.20 2.00
CA HIS A 12 9.42 7.34 2.90
C HIS A 12 9.02 8.67 2.25
N ASP A 13 9.44 8.95 1.02
CA ASP A 13 9.14 10.21 0.32
C ASP A 13 7.64 10.39 0.05
N ALA A 14 6.90 9.28 -0.06
CA ALA A 14 5.45 9.27 -0.19
C ALA A 14 4.70 9.41 1.15
N GLY A 15 5.43 9.57 2.27
CA GLY A 15 4.86 9.76 3.60
C GLY A 15 4.46 8.46 4.31
N LEU A 16 4.98 7.31 3.86
CA LEU A 16 4.83 6.05 4.58
C LEU A 16 5.93 5.90 5.64
N GLN A 17 5.54 5.50 6.85
CA GLN A 17 6.43 5.23 7.98
C GLN A 17 6.81 3.75 8.04
N SER A 18 5.88 2.88 7.66
CA SER A 18 6.07 1.43 7.67
C SER A 18 5.26 0.79 6.56
N GLN A 19 5.79 -0.29 5.99
CA GLN A 19 5.06 -1.14 5.08
C GLN A 19 5.48 -2.60 5.29
N VAL A 20 4.48 -3.48 5.40
CA VAL A 20 4.67 -4.92 5.54
C VAL A 20 3.83 -5.65 4.49
N LEU A 21 4.45 -6.61 3.82
CA LEU A 21 3.78 -7.52 2.91
C LEU A 21 3.63 -8.89 3.56
N CYS A 22 2.39 -9.36 3.64
CA CYS A 22 2.07 -10.70 4.13
C CYS A 22 1.48 -11.52 2.98
N LEU A 23 2.19 -12.56 2.54
CA LEU A 23 1.62 -13.57 1.65
C LEU A 23 0.80 -14.54 2.49
N GLN A 24 -0.50 -14.62 2.23
CA GLN A 24 -1.39 -15.59 2.86
C GLN A 24 -1.80 -16.65 1.85
N GLN A 25 -1.57 -17.91 2.21
CA GLN A 25 -2.03 -19.06 1.44
C GLN A 25 -3.35 -19.55 2.03
N THR A 26 -4.37 -19.70 1.19
CA THR A 26 -5.67 -20.24 1.61
C THR A 26 -6.14 -21.35 0.66
N PRO A 27 -7.11 -22.18 1.06
CA PRO A 27 -7.71 -23.17 0.16
C PRO A 27 -8.35 -22.57 -1.11
N MET A 28 -8.72 -21.29 -1.09
CA MET A 28 -9.31 -20.59 -2.24
C MET A 28 -8.27 -19.91 -3.15
N GLY A 29 -6.98 -19.97 -2.78
CA GLY A 29 -5.89 -19.30 -3.47
C GLY A 29 -5.03 -18.46 -2.53
N SER A 30 -3.91 -17.98 -3.05
CA SER A 30 -3.02 -17.07 -2.32
C SER A 30 -3.41 -15.61 -2.56
N PHE A 31 -3.26 -14.77 -1.56
CA PHE A 31 -3.33 -13.32 -1.71
C PHE A 31 -2.25 -12.63 -0.89
N VAL A 32 -1.91 -11.41 -1.30
CA VAL A 32 -0.95 -10.56 -0.58
C VAL A 32 -1.73 -9.48 0.14
N ILE A 33 -1.47 -9.34 1.45
CA ILE A 33 -1.91 -8.21 2.23
C ILE A 33 -0.76 -7.21 2.28
N VAL A 34 -1.03 -5.97 1.89
CA VAL A 34 -0.13 -4.84 2.12
C VAL A 34 -0.68 -4.06 3.31
N TYR A 35 0.05 -4.08 4.41
CA TYR A 35 -0.19 -3.19 5.54
C TYR A 35 0.77 -2.01 5.41
N ALA A 36 0.26 -0.78 5.48
CA ALA A 36 1.07 0.42 5.40
C ALA A 36 0.61 1.43 6.46
N GLU A 37 1.57 2.06 7.11
CA GLU A 37 1.36 3.15 8.05
C GLU A 37 1.90 4.43 7.45
N GLY A 38 1.15 5.51 7.56
CA GLY A 38 1.51 6.82 7.02
C GLY A 38 0.39 7.82 7.23
N GLU A 39 0.65 9.06 6.83
CA GLU A 39 -0.30 10.17 7.05
C GLU A 39 -1.53 10.07 6.16
N SER A 40 -1.37 9.65 4.90
CA SER A 40 -2.45 9.57 3.92
C SER A 40 -2.15 8.52 2.86
N LEU A 41 -2.97 7.48 2.82
CA LEU A 41 -2.90 6.47 1.76
C LEU A 41 -3.17 7.08 0.38
N GLN A 42 -4.11 8.03 0.30
CA GLN A 42 -4.42 8.72 -0.95
C GLN A 42 -3.18 9.44 -1.51
N ARG A 43 -2.54 10.27 -0.69
CA ARG A 43 -1.32 10.99 -1.07
C ARG A 43 -0.21 10.03 -1.50
N ALA A 44 -0.03 8.93 -0.78
CA ALA A 44 1.01 7.97 -1.10
C ALA A 44 0.78 7.34 -2.48
N VAL A 45 -0.45 6.91 -2.77
CA VAL A 45 -0.81 6.29 -4.05
C VAL A 45 -0.69 7.28 -5.20
N GLU A 46 -1.13 8.53 -5.01
CA GLU A 46 -0.97 9.59 -6.01
C GLU A 46 0.51 9.89 -6.29
N THR A 47 1.34 9.92 -5.24
CA THR A 47 2.80 10.09 -5.37
C THR A 47 3.41 8.98 -6.22
N PHE A 48 3.04 7.73 -5.98
CA PHE A 48 3.61 6.63 -6.74
C PHE A 48 3.07 6.53 -8.18
N ALA A 49 1.78 6.82 -8.38
CA ALA A 49 1.16 6.79 -9.71
C ALA A 49 1.78 7.84 -10.67
N GLY A 50 2.26 8.96 -10.12
CA GLY A 50 3.01 9.97 -10.86
C GLY A 50 4.54 9.84 -10.80
N SER A 51 5.07 8.76 -10.22
CA SER A 51 6.51 8.59 -10.01
C SER A 51 7.21 8.08 -11.27
N ASP A 52 8.31 8.73 -11.63
CA ASP A 52 9.22 8.28 -12.69
C ASP A 52 10.30 7.30 -12.19
N ARG A 53 10.28 6.92 -10.90
CA ARG A 53 11.27 6.00 -10.33
C ARG A 53 11.07 4.58 -10.86
N ASP A 54 12.15 3.93 -11.26
CA ASP A 54 12.11 2.56 -11.76
C ASP A 54 11.58 1.59 -10.70
N VAL A 55 11.86 1.82 -9.42
CA VAL A 55 11.33 0.97 -8.32
C VAL A 55 9.81 1.04 -8.20
N ASP A 56 9.20 2.21 -8.40
CA ASP A 56 7.75 2.35 -8.34
C ASP A 56 7.10 1.73 -9.57
N ARG A 57 7.63 1.99 -10.76
CA ARG A 57 7.14 1.37 -11.99
C ARG A 57 7.19 -0.16 -11.91
N ARG A 58 8.34 -0.73 -11.48
CA ARG A 58 8.49 -2.18 -11.27
C ARG A 58 7.48 -2.73 -10.26
N TRP A 59 7.19 -1.97 -9.20
CA TRP A 59 6.21 -2.36 -8.20
C TRP A 59 4.78 -2.44 -8.75
N PHE A 60 4.32 -1.40 -9.43
CA PHE A 60 2.98 -1.36 -10.03
C PHE A 60 2.82 -2.35 -11.19
N ASP A 61 3.84 -2.51 -12.03
CA ASP A 61 3.88 -3.55 -13.07
C ASP A 61 3.77 -4.95 -12.45
N GLY A 62 4.42 -5.17 -11.31
CA GLY A 62 4.32 -6.41 -10.53
C GLY A 62 2.90 -6.67 -10.04
N ILE A 63 2.25 -5.66 -9.44
CA ILE A 63 0.86 -5.77 -8.98
C ILE A 63 -0.04 -6.17 -10.14
N GLU A 64 0.03 -5.46 -11.28
CA GLU A 64 -0.79 -5.76 -12.44
C GLU A 64 -0.52 -7.18 -12.96
N ARG A 65 0.75 -7.56 -13.10
CA ARG A 65 1.15 -8.89 -13.59
C ARG A 65 0.65 -10.03 -12.71
N PHE A 66 0.71 -9.89 -11.38
CA PHE A 66 0.41 -10.99 -10.46
C PHE A 66 -1.05 -11.03 -10.02
N THR A 67 -1.73 -9.88 -10.00
CA THR A 67 -3.11 -9.77 -9.49
C THR A 67 -4.13 -9.46 -10.58
N GLY A 68 -3.69 -9.02 -11.76
CA GLY A 68 -4.56 -8.47 -12.81
C GLY A 68 -5.11 -7.07 -12.50
N MET A 69 -4.78 -6.50 -11.34
CA MET A 69 -5.26 -5.19 -10.91
C MET A 69 -4.32 -4.09 -11.38
N ARG A 70 -4.82 -3.19 -12.22
CA ARG A 70 -4.11 -1.96 -12.58
C ARG A 70 -4.44 -0.86 -11.58
N ILE A 71 -3.41 -0.32 -10.93
CA ILE A 71 -3.53 0.86 -10.08
C ILE A 71 -2.96 2.05 -10.84
N SER A 72 -3.80 3.05 -11.13
CA SER A 72 -3.43 4.28 -11.84
C SER A 72 -3.68 5.54 -11.01
N GLY A 73 -4.02 5.38 -9.73
CA GLY A 73 -4.39 6.45 -8.80
C GLY A 73 -5.22 5.91 -7.64
N TYR A 74 -5.51 6.75 -6.64
CA TYR A 74 -6.22 6.30 -5.44
C TYR A 74 -7.61 5.70 -5.76
N ASP A 75 -8.36 6.30 -6.68
CA ASP A 75 -9.70 5.85 -7.09
C ASP A 75 -9.71 4.50 -7.82
N SER A 76 -8.56 3.99 -8.25
CA SER A 76 -8.46 2.67 -8.86
C SER A 76 -8.30 1.54 -7.85
N LEU A 77 -8.09 1.86 -6.57
CA LEU A 77 -8.03 0.86 -5.52
C LEU A 77 -9.44 0.26 -5.26
N PRO A 78 -9.52 -1.02 -4.86
CA PRO A 78 -10.76 -1.56 -4.31
C PRO A 78 -11.24 -0.68 -3.16
N ARG A 79 -12.56 -0.55 -3.01
CA ARG A 79 -13.13 0.28 -1.95
C ARG A 79 -12.63 -0.18 -0.59
N ILE A 80 -11.87 0.69 0.08
CA ILE A 80 -11.40 0.46 1.44
C ILE A 80 -12.50 0.91 2.38
N GLU A 81 -13.10 -0.04 3.09
CA GLU A 81 -14.06 0.27 4.14
C GLU A 81 -13.30 0.40 5.47
N PRO A 82 -13.42 1.55 6.18
CA PRO A 82 -12.82 1.68 7.50
C PRO A 82 -13.51 0.69 8.45
N VAL A 83 -12.74 -0.28 8.94
CA VAL A 83 -13.23 -1.29 9.89
C VAL A 83 -13.13 -0.77 11.32
N ILE A 84 -12.09 0.01 11.62
CA ILE A 84 -11.84 0.63 12.94
C ILE A 84 -11.35 2.06 12.71
N ASP A 85 -11.95 3.00 13.43
CA ASP A 85 -11.43 4.36 13.60
C ASP A 85 -10.84 4.46 15.01
N ALA A 86 -9.51 4.52 15.09
CA ALA A 86 -8.79 4.53 16.37
C ALA A 86 -9.05 5.81 17.17
N GLU A 87 -9.24 6.96 16.52
CA GLU A 87 -9.55 8.21 17.21
C GLU A 87 -10.96 8.16 17.78
N ALA A 88 -11.95 7.71 17.01
CA ALA A 88 -13.32 7.54 17.49
C ALA A 88 -13.39 6.50 18.63
N PHE A 89 -12.62 5.42 18.53
CA PHE A 89 -12.55 4.38 19.57
C PHE A 89 -11.93 4.89 20.89
N ALA A 90 -10.90 5.73 20.81
CA ALA A 90 -10.24 6.31 21.98
C ALA A 90 -11.18 7.26 22.75
N HIS A 91 -11.98 8.06 22.04
CA HIS A 91 -12.90 9.03 22.65
C HIS A 91 -14.20 8.40 23.19
N SER A 92 -14.53 7.15 22.83
CA SER A 92 -15.76 6.47 23.34
C SER A 92 -15.58 5.80 24.70
N HIS A 93 -14.37 5.81 25.26
CA HIS A 93 -14.02 5.15 26.54
C HIS A 93 -13.37 6.10 27.56
N THR A 94 -13.55 7.42 27.39
CA THR A 94 -13.16 8.45 28.38
C THR A 94 -14.40 9.05 29.01
#